data_AF-A0A7J7NWM6-F1
#
_entry.id   AF-A0A7J7NWM6-F1
#
_cell.length_a   1.000
_cell.length_b   1.000
_cell.length_c   1.000
_cell.angle_alpha   90.00
_cell.angle_beta   90.00
_cell.angle_gamma   90.00
#
_symmetry.space_group_name_H-M   'P 1'
#
loop_
_entity.id
_entity.type
_entity.pdbx_description
1 polymer ?
#
loop_
_entity_poly.entity_id
_entity_poly.type
_entity_poly.pdbx_seq_one_letter_code
_entity_poly.pdbx_strand_id
1 'polypeptide(L)'
;MGDPSKRKGVTLKWEKVCKPIKEGGLGVRSLGEVNNAMLCKLHWVFKQGTKEWAKFLKTKFSSKSGDPIRYHKPSTIWTSIQMGAALSKPYIGWVIGNGQQIDFWRDTWTTDIPIMKYIKLLRDLWIKSKKRLNNFINPQDWNVPSDIRLLLLPLSIDLQHVQCNPNKQDEMV
;
A
#
# COMPACT_ATOMS: atom_id res chain seq x y z
N MET A 1 -44.50 -27.80 25.11
CA MET A 1 -44.88 -27.03 23.91
C MET A 1 -44.73 -25.55 24.20
N GLY A 2 -44.08 -24.77 23.33
CA GLY A 2 -43.87 -23.33 23.52
C GLY A 2 -44.95 -22.51 22.81
N ASP A 3 -45.45 -21.48 23.48
CA ASP A 3 -46.51 -20.58 23.01
C ASP A 3 -46.10 -19.79 21.73
N PRO A 4 -46.81 -19.94 20.60
CA PRO A 4 -46.49 -19.26 19.33
C PRO A 4 -46.69 -17.75 19.37
N SER A 5 -47.31 -17.20 20.42
CA SER A 5 -47.59 -15.77 20.58
C SER A 5 -46.38 -14.98 21.09
N LYS A 6 -45.34 -15.66 21.61
CA LYS A 6 -44.13 -15.02 22.12
C LYS A 6 -42.99 -15.09 21.12
N ARG A 7 -42.64 -13.94 20.51
CA ARG A 7 -41.40 -13.80 19.74
C ARG A 7 -40.20 -13.95 20.69
N LYS A 8 -39.49 -15.07 20.61
CA LYS A 8 -38.18 -15.23 21.27
C LYS A 8 -37.13 -14.45 20.48
N GLY A 9 -36.45 -13.51 21.15
CA GLY A 9 -35.26 -12.89 20.59
C GLY A 9 -34.19 -13.96 20.36
N VAL A 10 -33.78 -14.13 19.11
CA VAL A 10 -32.72 -15.07 18.75
C VAL A 10 -31.43 -14.26 18.58
N THR A 11 -30.48 -14.47 19.49
CA THR A 11 -29.14 -13.92 19.35
C THR A 11 -28.35 -14.77 18.36
N LEU A 12 -28.09 -14.22 17.18
CA LEU A 12 -27.25 -14.87 16.17
C LEU A 12 -25.83 -14.29 16.24
N LYS A 13 -24.83 -15.13 15.96
CA LYS A 13 -23.46 -14.64 15.75
C LYS A 13 -23.44 -13.70 14.54
N TRP A 14 -22.77 -12.56 14.67
CA TRP A 14 -22.70 -11.53 13.62
C TRP A 14 -22.18 -12.08 12.29
N GLU A 15 -21.20 -12.98 12.34
CA GLU A 15 -20.68 -13.69 11.15
C GLU A 15 -21.77 -14.42 10.36
N LYS A 16 -22.77 -15.00 11.05
CA LYS A 16 -23.88 -15.70 10.41
C LYS A 16 -24.89 -14.72 9.80
N VAL A 17 -25.08 -13.56 10.42
CA VAL A 17 -25.91 -12.47 9.90
C VAL A 17 -25.34 -11.95 8.57
N CYS A 18 -24.01 -11.86 8.47
CA CYS A 18 -23.36 -11.32 7.28
C CYS A 18 -23.30 -12.25 6.06
N LYS A 19 -23.61 -13.54 6.23
CA LYS A 19 -23.63 -14.49 5.11
C LYS A 19 -24.73 -14.16 4.10
N PRO A 20 -24.56 -14.53 2.81
CA PRO A 20 -25.61 -14.40 1.82
C PRO A 20 -26.91 -15.10 2.26
N ILE A 21 -28.05 -14.59 1.78
CA ILE A 21 -29.37 -15.20 2.04
C ILE A 21 -29.39 -16.67 1.58
N LYS A 22 -28.71 -16.99 0.47
CA LYS A 22 -28.56 -18.35 -0.06
C LYS A 22 -27.84 -19.32 0.91
N GLU A 23 -27.02 -18.81 1.81
CA GLU A 23 -26.29 -19.59 2.82
C GLU A 23 -26.97 -19.52 4.21
N GLY A 24 -28.21 -19.02 4.29
CA GLY A 24 -28.96 -18.90 5.53
C GLY A 24 -28.54 -17.73 6.43
N GLY A 25 -27.85 -16.72 5.87
CA GLY A 25 -27.61 -15.43 6.51
C GLY A 25 -28.65 -14.37 6.12
N LEU A 26 -28.42 -13.13 6.54
CA LEU A 26 -29.30 -11.98 6.24
C LEU A 26 -28.77 -11.13 5.08
N GLY A 27 -27.61 -11.46 4.50
CA GLY A 27 -27.01 -10.73 3.38
C GLY A 27 -26.48 -9.34 3.75
N VAL A 28 -26.30 -9.04 5.04
CA VAL A 28 -25.78 -7.74 5.52
C VAL A 28 -24.26 -7.71 5.38
N ARG A 29 -23.68 -6.60 4.93
CA ARG A 29 -22.22 -6.48 4.84
C ARG A 29 -21.56 -6.53 6.22
N SER A 30 -20.42 -7.22 6.32
CA SER A 30 -19.65 -7.25 7.57
C SER A 30 -19.09 -5.87 7.90
N LEU A 31 -19.39 -5.37 9.09
CA LEU A 31 -18.83 -4.11 9.58
C LEU A 31 -17.29 -4.13 9.63
N GLY A 32 -16.70 -5.30 9.88
CA GLY A 32 -15.24 -5.46 9.84
C GLY A 32 -14.66 -5.25 8.44
N GLU A 33 -15.32 -5.80 7.41
CA GLU A 33 -14.91 -5.61 6.01
C GLU A 33 -15.09 -4.15 5.56
N VAL A 34 -16.21 -3.53 5.95
CA VAL A 34 -16.48 -2.11 5.68
C VAL A 34 -15.42 -1.24 6.36
N ASN A 35 -15.06 -1.54 7.60
CA ASN A 35 -14.01 -0.81 8.31
C ASN A 35 -12.65 -0.98 7.62
N ASN A 36 -12.27 -2.19 7.22
CA ASN A 36 -11.03 -2.43 6.48
C ASN A 36 -10.98 -1.62 5.17
N ALA A 37 -12.09 -1.58 4.42
CA ALA A 37 -12.20 -0.76 3.21
C ALA A 37 -12.06 0.74 3.51
N MET A 38 -12.66 1.22 4.61
CA MET A 38 -12.51 2.61 5.06
C MET A 38 -11.07 2.93 5.46
N LEU A 39 -10.36 2.01 6.12
CA LEU A 39 -8.94 2.17 6.46
C LEU A 39 -8.06 2.26 5.20
N CYS A 40 -8.30 1.41 4.20
CA CYS A 40 -7.62 1.49 2.91
C CYS A 40 -7.88 2.85 2.23
N LYS A 41 -9.13 3.30 2.20
CA LYS A 41 -9.50 4.61 1.65
C LYS A 41 -8.85 5.76 2.41
N LEU A 42 -8.80 5.68 3.74
CA LEU A 42 -8.16 6.68 4.59
C LEU A 42 -6.66 6.78 4.27
N HIS A 43 -5.98 5.63 4.20
CA HIS A 43 -4.57 5.57 3.80
C HIS A 43 -4.34 6.14 2.40
N TRP A 44 -5.21 5.82 1.44
CA TRP A 44 -5.14 6.32 0.08
C TRP A 44 -5.21 7.85 0.01
N VAL A 45 -6.21 8.46 0.66
CA VAL A 45 -6.35 9.93 0.72
C VAL A 45 -5.17 10.56 1.45
N PHE A 46 -4.70 9.93 2.54
CA PHE A 46 -3.49 10.35 3.23
C PHE A 46 -2.29 10.36 2.29
N LYS A 47 -2.07 9.29 1.51
CA LYS A 47 -0.97 9.16 0.55
C LYS A 47 -1.03 10.21 -0.55
N GLN A 48 -2.19 10.42 -1.17
CA GLN A 48 -2.37 11.47 -2.18
C GLN A 48 -2.03 12.86 -1.63
N GLY A 49 -2.30 13.13 -0.35
CA GLY A 49 -1.94 14.41 0.27
C GLY A 49 -2.72 15.61 -0.29
N THR A 50 -3.84 15.38 -0.97
CA THR A 50 -4.68 16.42 -1.57
C THR A 50 -5.50 17.20 -0.54
N LYS A 51 -5.78 16.59 0.62
CA LYS A 51 -6.57 17.21 1.71
C LYS A 51 -5.66 17.86 2.75
N GLU A 52 -6.10 18.98 3.32
CA GLU A 52 -5.32 19.73 4.33
C GLU A 52 -4.99 18.91 5.58
N TRP A 53 -5.95 18.11 6.08
CA TRP A 53 -5.69 17.21 7.21
C TRP A 53 -4.60 16.18 6.87
N ALA A 54 -4.51 15.72 5.62
CA ALA A 54 -3.50 14.76 5.20
C ALA A 54 -2.12 15.42 5.15
N LYS A 55 -2.03 16.67 4.65
CA LYS A 55 -0.80 17.47 4.69
C LYS A 55 -0.33 17.70 6.13
N PHE A 56 -1.25 18.07 7.02
CA PHE A 56 -0.95 18.24 8.45
C PHE A 56 -0.47 16.95 9.12
N LEU A 57 -1.11 15.82 8.84
CA LEU A 57 -0.65 14.54 9.38
C LEU A 57 0.70 14.12 8.78
N LYS A 58 0.96 14.40 7.50
CA LYS A 58 2.27 14.17 6.89
C LYS A 58 3.35 14.98 7.61
N THR A 59 3.13 16.26 7.90
CA THR A 59 4.13 17.06 8.64
C THR A 59 4.29 16.59 10.09
N LYS A 60 3.21 16.13 10.74
CA LYS A 60 3.23 15.66 12.13
C LYS A 60 3.83 14.26 12.32
N PHE A 61 3.66 13.38 11.34
CA PHE A 61 3.98 11.94 11.40
C PHE A 61 5.00 11.48 10.34
N SER A 62 5.60 12.40 9.58
CA SER A 62 6.72 12.09 8.68
C SER A 62 8.00 12.79 9.11
N SER A 63 9.13 12.14 8.85
CA SER A 63 10.47 12.70 8.95
C SER A 63 10.69 13.78 7.87
N LYS A 64 11.71 14.62 8.04
CA LYS A 64 12.21 15.54 7.00
C LYS A 64 12.49 14.84 5.66
N SER A 65 12.78 13.53 5.73
CA SER A 65 13.03 12.69 4.55
C SER A 65 11.78 12.03 3.95
N GLY A 66 10.58 12.41 4.41
CA GLY A 66 9.29 11.90 3.92
C GLY A 66 8.87 10.52 4.45
N ASP A 67 9.73 9.86 5.23
CA ASP A 67 9.40 8.57 5.85
C ASP A 67 8.45 8.73 7.04
N PRO A 68 7.54 7.76 7.27
CA PRO A 68 6.82 7.65 8.53
C PRO A 68 7.76 7.71 9.74
N ILE A 69 7.35 8.44 10.79
CA ILE A 69 8.08 8.50 12.06
C ILE A 69 8.21 7.09 12.66
N ARG A 70 9.40 6.78 13.18
CA ARG A 70 9.72 5.48 13.78
C ARG A 70 9.57 5.41 15.29
N TYR A 71 9.55 6.56 15.98
CA TYR A 71 9.31 6.61 17.41
C TYR A 71 7.80 6.56 17.71
N HIS A 72 7.44 6.00 18.87
CA HIS A 72 6.06 5.91 19.28
C HIS A 72 5.48 7.30 19.55
N LYS A 73 4.37 7.61 18.89
CA LYS A 73 3.60 8.84 19.12
C LYS A 73 2.12 8.46 19.19
N PRO A 74 1.48 8.54 20.36
CA PRO A 74 0.12 8.03 20.54
C PRO A 74 -0.85 8.82 19.65
N SER A 75 -1.52 8.12 18.73
CA SER A 75 -2.56 8.69 17.89
C SER A 75 -3.39 7.60 17.22
N THR A 76 -4.68 7.56 17.52
CA THR A 76 -5.61 6.59 16.91
C THR A 76 -5.69 6.75 15.40
N ILE A 77 -5.72 7.99 14.90
CA ILE A 77 -5.76 8.27 13.46
C ILE A 77 -4.50 7.76 12.77
N TRP A 78 -3.32 7.96 13.36
CA TRP A 78 -2.07 7.47 12.78
C TRP A 78 -2.03 5.93 12.75
N THR A 79 -2.45 5.28 13.83
CA THR A 79 -2.57 3.81 13.88
C THR A 79 -3.52 3.31 12.79
N SER A 80 -4.67 3.94 12.61
CA SER A 80 -5.63 3.61 11.54
C SER A 80 -5.02 3.78 10.14
N ILE A 81 -4.25 4.84 9.91
CA ILE A 81 -3.54 5.05 8.64
C ILE A 81 -2.48 3.95 8.41
N GLN A 82 -1.74 3.56 9.44
CA GLN A 82 -0.75 2.48 9.35
C GLN A 82 -1.39 1.12 9.08
N MET A 83 -2.54 0.84 9.70
CA MET A 83 -3.33 -0.36 9.41
C MET A 83 -3.83 -0.35 7.96
N GLY A 84 -4.39 0.77 7.50
CA GLY A 84 -4.78 0.95 6.11
C GLY A 84 -3.61 0.79 5.13
N ALA A 85 -2.42 1.27 5.50
CA ALA A 85 -1.20 1.09 4.72
C ALA A 85 -0.82 -0.39 4.57
N ALA A 86 -0.88 -1.16 5.65
CA ALA A 86 -0.59 -2.58 5.62
C ALA A 86 -1.62 -3.36 4.78
N LEU A 87 -2.91 -3.03 4.92
CA LEU A 87 -4.00 -3.68 4.18
C LEU A 87 -3.95 -3.38 2.67
N SER A 88 -3.63 -2.14 2.29
CA SER A 88 -3.61 -1.72 0.88
C SER A 88 -2.31 -2.06 0.16
N LYS A 89 -1.20 -2.27 0.88
CA LYS A 89 0.13 -2.52 0.29
C LYS A 89 0.18 -3.60 -0.81
N PRO A 90 -0.52 -4.75 -0.72
CA PRO A 90 -0.51 -5.77 -1.77
C PRO A 90 -1.25 -5.36 -3.05
N TYR A 91 -2.11 -4.34 -2.95
CA TYR A 91 -3.00 -3.91 -4.03
C TYR A 91 -2.60 -2.56 -4.62
N ILE A 92 -1.48 -1.98 -4.16
CA ILE A 92 -0.96 -0.71 -4.65
C ILE A 92 0.23 -1.00 -5.56
N GLY A 93 0.16 -0.48 -6.78
CA GLY A 93 1.24 -0.42 -7.75
C GLY A 93 1.53 1.01 -8.19
N TRP A 94 2.51 1.15 -9.09
CA TRP A 94 2.88 2.42 -9.69
C TRP A 94 2.95 2.31 -11.20
N VAL A 95 2.37 3.29 -11.87
CA VAL A 95 2.61 3.62 -13.26
C VAL A 95 3.70 4.68 -13.30
N ILE A 96 4.77 4.38 -14.03
CA ILE A 96 6.00 5.15 -14.00
C ILE A 96 5.87 6.39 -14.89
N GLY A 97 5.94 7.56 -14.27
CA GLY A 97 6.07 8.83 -14.95
C GLY A 97 7.52 9.31 -14.89
N ASN A 98 7.76 10.34 -14.07
CA ASN A 98 9.07 10.95 -13.83
C ASN A 98 9.90 10.25 -12.72
N GLY A 99 9.36 9.25 -12.04
CA GLY A 99 10.03 8.46 -11.00
C GLY A 99 10.42 9.22 -9.72
N GLN A 100 9.93 10.46 -9.52
CA GLN A 100 10.30 11.27 -8.35
C GLN A 100 9.62 10.78 -7.08
N GLN A 101 8.43 10.19 -7.21
CA GLN A 101 7.63 9.74 -6.06
C GLN A 101 7.91 8.28 -5.70
N ILE A 102 8.50 7.52 -6.62
CA ILE A 102 8.73 6.07 -6.50
C ILE A 102 10.10 5.80 -5.85
N ASP A 103 10.10 4.99 -4.80
CA ASP A 103 11.30 4.38 -4.24
C ASP A 103 11.65 3.11 -5.03
N PHE A 104 12.87 3.07 -5.58
CA PHE A 104 13.31 1.98 -6.45
C PHE A 104 13.19 0.60 -5.80
N TRP A 105 13.44 0.49 -4.49
CA TRP A 105 13.54 -0.79 -3.79
C TRP A 105 12.24 -1.17 -3.06
N ARG A 106 11.54 -0.18 -2.52
CA ARG A 106 10.44 -0.37 -1.55
C ARG A 106 9.06 -0.36 -2.17
N ASP A 107 8.91 0.27 -3.34
CA ASP A 107 7.66 0.38 -4.05
C ASP A 107 7.52 -0.70 -5.14
N THR A 108 6.27 -1.03 -5.45
CA THR A 108 5.89 -2.02 -6.46
C THR A 108 5.67 -1.30 -7.78
N TRP A 109 6.70 -1.24 -8.63
CA TRP A 109 6.64 -0.52 -9.93
C TRP A 109 6.97 -1.38 -11.15
N THR A 110 7.57 -2.57 -10.95
CA THR A 110 7.96 -3.48 -12.04
C THR A 110 7.52 -4.93 -11.84
N THR A 111 7.24 -5.33 -10.61
CA THR A 111 6.87 -6.70 -10.22
C THR A 111 5.60 -6.69 -9.38
N ASP A 112 5.12 -7.86 -8.97
CA ASP A 112 3.99 -8.08 -8.05
C ASP A 112 4.29 -7.67 -6.60
N ILE A 113 5.56 -7.74 -6.19
CA ILE A 113 6.03 -7.31 -4.88
C ILE A 113 7.29 -6.44 -4.99
N PRO A 114 7.61 -5.59 -3.99
CA PRO A 114 8.80 -4.74 -4.05
C PRO A 114 10.11 -5.52 -4.18
N ILE A 115 11.05 -4.99 -4.97
CA ILE A 115 12.36 -5.61 -5.28
C ILE A 115 13.11 -6.00 -3.99
N MET A 116 13.02 -5.19 -2.94
CA MET A 116 13.64 -5.45 -1.63
C MET A 116 13.20 -6.77 -0.98
N LYS A 117 12.02 -7.31 -1.31
CA LYS A 117 11.56 -8.60 -0.76
C LYS A 117 12.26 -9.79 -1.39
N TYR A 118 12.72 -9.66 -2.64
CA TYR A 118 13.46 -10.69 -3.35
C TYR A 118 14.92 -10.74 -2.89
N ILE A 119 15.55 -9.58 -2.69
CA ILE A 119 16.97 -9.47 -2.35
C ILE A 119 17.16 -9.44 -0.82
N LYS A 120 16.75 -10.51 -0.14
CA LYS A 120 16.85 -10.61 1.33
C LYS A 120 18.30 -10.59 1.84
N LEU A 121 19.25 -11.09 1.04
CA LEU A 121 20.66 -11.31 1.44
C LEU A 121 21.54 -10.05 1.41
N LEU A 122 21.12 -8.97 0.74
CA LEU A 122 21.91 -7.72 0.60
C LEU A 122 21.22 -6.52 1.25
N ARG A 123 20.30 -6.79 2.18
CA ARG A 123 19.42 -5.82 2.84
C ARG A 123 20.21 -4.64 3.40
N ASP A 124 21.29 -4.90 4.12
CA ASP A 124 21.90 -3.85 4.96
C ASP A 124 22.81 -2.87 4.20
N LEU A 125 23.29 -3.24 3.01
CA LEU A 125 24.26 -2.45 2.24
C LEU A 125 23.59 -1.41 1.33
N TRP A 126 22.44 -1.73 0.73
CA TRP A 126 21.81 -0.89 -0.30
C TRP A 126 20.62 -0.07 0.19
N ILE A 127 19.93 -0.54 1.25
CA ILE A 127 18.73 0.10 1.84
C ILE A 127 19.02 1.44 2.48
N LYS A 128 20.26 1.67 2.91
CA LYS A 128 20.68 2.97 3.44
C LYS A 128 20.71 4.04 2.35
N SER A 129 20.89 3.66 1.08
CA SER A 129 20.73 4.57 -0.05
C SER A 129 19.25 4.62 -0.47
N LYS A 130 18.54 5.65 0.01
CA LYS A 130 17.23 6.00 -0.56
C LYS A 130 17.45 6.50 -1.98
N LYS A 131 17.31 5.61 -2.97
CA LYS A 131 17.41 5.99 -4.38
C LYS A 131 16.01 6.07 -4.97
N ARG A 132 15.66 7.25 -5.45
CA ARG A 132 14.43 7.47 -6.22
C ARG A 132 14.58 6.84 -7.59
N LEU A 133 13.47 6.39 -8.16
CA LEU A 133 13.45 5.81 -9.50
C LEU A 133 13.97 6.82 -10.53
N ASN A 134 13.67 8.11 -10.37
CA ASN A 134 14.16 9.20 -11.23
C ASN A 134 15.70 9.22 -11.37
N ASN A 135 16.46 8.76 -10.37
CA ASN A 135 17.92 8.73 -10.47
C ASN A 135 18.43 7.71 -11.50
N PHE A 136 17.56 6.81 -11.94
CA PHE A 136 17.85 5.74 -12.89
C PHE A 136 17.13 5.89 -14.22
N ILE A 137 16.17 6.83 -14.32
CA ILE A 137 15.44 7.10 -15.56
C ILE A 137 16.23 8.14 -16.36
N ASN A 138 16.71 7.77 -17.56
CA ASN A 138 17.10 8.75 -18.58
C ASN A 138 16.13 8.66 -19.77
N PRO A 139 15.99 9.74 -20.58
CA PRO A 139 15.07 9.77 -21.72
C PRO A 139 15.35 8.74 -22.82
N GLN A 140 16.54 8.13 -22.84
CA GLN A 140 16.98 7.20 -23.87
C GLN A 140 17.16 5.75 -23.37
N ASP A 141 17.54 5.55 -22.11
CA ASP A 141 17.71 4.22 -21.51
C ASP A 141 17.73 4.30 -19.97
N TRP A 142 17.57 3.17 -19.29
CA TRP A 142 17.73 3.05 -17.85
C TRP A 142 19.20 3.15 -17.44
N ASN A 143 19.57 4.25 -16.75
CA ASN A 143 20.89 4.45 -16.17
C ASN A 143 21.04 3.71 -14.84
N VAL A 144 20.88 2.39 -14.89
CA VAL A 144 21.02 1.51 -13.73
C VAL A 144 22.46 0.98 -13.69
N PRO A 145 23.23 1.27 -12.62
CA PRO A 145 24.57 0.74 -12.41
C PRO A 145 24.65 -0.79 -12.56
N SER A 146 25.77 -1.29 -13.07
CA SER A 146 25.97 -2.71 -13.40
C SER A 146 25.76 -3.64 -12.21
N ASP A 147 26.16 -3.22 -11.01
CA ASP A 147 25.92 -3.90 -9.74
C ASP A 147 24.42 -4.11 -9.48
N ILE A 148 23.58 -3.11 -9.76
CA ILE A 148 22.12 -3.23 -9.62
C ILE A 148 21.55 -4.10 -10.73
N ARG A 149 22.03 -3.97 -11.97
CA ARG A 149 21.59 -4.84 -13.10
C ARG A 149 21.82 -6.32 -12.78
N LEU A 150 22.98 -6.67 -12.21
CA LEU A 150 23.29 -8.04 -11.79
C LEU A 150 22.32 -8.59 -10.73
N LEU A 151 21.76 -7.73 -9.88
CA LEU A 151 20.77 -8.13 -8.87
C LEU A 151 19.39 -8.38 -9.45
N LEU A 152 19.07 -7.75 -10.57
CA LEU A 152 17.79 -7.90 -11.27
C LEU A 152 17.78 -9.12 -12.18
N LEU A 153 18.94 -9.59 -12.66
CA LEU A 153 19.06 -10.75 -13.54
C LEU A 153 18.38 -12.03 -12.98
N PRO A 154 18.60 -12.44 -11.70
CA PRO A 154 17.91 -13.61 -11.14
C PRO A 154 16.39 -13.45 -11.05
N LEU A 155 15.90 -12.21 -11.08
CA LEU A 155 14.47 -11.90 -11.00
C LEU A 155 13.81 -11.85 -12.37
N SER A 156 14.57 -12.04 -13.46
CA SER A 156 14.09 -11.88 -14.84
C SER A 156 13.40 -10.53 -15.07
N ILE A 157 13.79 -9.50 -14.31
CA ILE A 157 13.26 -8.15 -14.46
C ILE A 157 14.00 -7.51 -15.62
N ASP A 158 13.34 -7.46 -16.77
CA ASP A 158 13.84 -6.72 -17.92
C ASP A 158 13.31 -5.28 -17.92
N LEU A 159 14.21 -4.35 -17.57
CA LEU A 159 13.90 -2.93 -17.54
C LEU A 159 13.63 -2.34 -18.93
N GLN A 160 14.06 -2.99 -20.01
CA GLN A 160 13.84 -2.50 -21.38
C GLN A 160 12.38 -2.51 -21.78
N HIS A 161 11.59 -3.44 -21.24
CA HIS A 161 10.15 -3.54 -21.49
C HIS A 161 9.31 -2.66 -20.54
N VAL A 162 9.94 -2.04 -19.54
CA VAL A 162 9.25 -1.16 -18.60
C VAL A 162 9.02 0.20 -19.25
N GLN A 163 7.79 0.47 -19.65
CA GLN A 163 7.39 1.76 -20.20
C GLN A 163 7.45 2.85 -19.12
N CYS A 164 8.26 3.88 -19.35
CA CYS A 164 8.28 5.10 -18.55
C CYS A 164 7.84 6.28 -19.41
N ASN A 165 7.06 7.19 -18.82
CA ASN A 165 6.72 8.46 -19.47
C ASN A 165 7.29 9.63 -18.66
N PRO A 166 8.52 10.06 -18.93
CA PRO A 166 9.19 11.09 -18.12
C PRO A 166 8.49 12.46 -18.15
N ASN A 167 7.60 12.69 -19.11
CA ASN A 167 6.80 13.92 -19.23
C ASN A 167 5.52 13.90 -18.38
N LYS A 168 5.19 12.77 -17.74
CA LYS A 168 4.03 12.63 -16.85
C LYS A 168 4.47 12.48 -15.39
N GLN A 169 3.57 12.82 -14.47
CA GLN A 169 3.78 12.51 -13.06
C GLN A 169 3.55 11.02 -12.80
N ASP A 170 4.24 10.49 -11.79
CA ASP A 170 3.99 9.13 -11.30
C ASP A 170 2.54 8.98 -10.83
N GLU A 171 1.88 7.91 -11.27
CA GLU A 171 0.50 7.58 -10.89
C GLU A 171 0.49 6.30 -10.07
N MET A 172 -0.18 6.32 -8.92
CA MET A 172 -0.38 5.16 -8.07
C MET A 172 -1.66 4.46 -8.52
N VAL A 173 -1.61 3.13 -8.69
CA VAL A 173 -2.73 2.30 -9.18
C VAL A 173 -3.13 1.28 -8.12
#